data_AF-A0A0K2S3X1-F1
#
_entry.id   AF-A0A0K2S3X1-F1
#
_cell.length_a   1.000
_cell.length_b   1.000
_cell.length_c   1.000
_cell.angle_alpha   90.00
_cell.angle_beta   90.00
_cell.angle_gamma   90.00
#
_symmetry.space_group_name_H-M   'P 1'
#
loop_
_entity.id
_entity.type
_entity.pdbx_description
1 polymer ?
#
loop_
_entity_poly.entity_id
_entity_poly.type
_entity_poly.pdbx_seq_one_letter_code
_entity_poly.pdbx_strand_id
1 'polypeptide(L)' 'MARKLVEYDDVAAAAQRLKDAGKRPTLIAVRDLIGKGSYTTISTFLKQWSEEHSLDDEPVEGV' A
#
# COMPACT_ATOMS: atom_id res chain seq x y z
N MET A 1 -7.16 -26.04 -6.00
CA MET A 1 -7.58 -25.04 -5.00
C MET A 1 -6.80 -23.77 -5.28
N ALA A 2 -7.43 -22.77 -5.90
CA ALA A 2 -6.75 -21.52 -6.26
C ALA A 2 -6.30 -20.83 -4.97
N ARG A 3 -4.98 -20.75 -4.78
CA ARG A 3 -4.35 -20.06 -3.66
C ARG A 3 -4.89 -18.63 -3.71
N LYS A 4 -5.56 -18.16 -2.65
CA LYS A 4 -6.10 -16.80 -2.52
C LYS A 4 -4.91 -15.83 -2.63
N LEU A 5 -4.53 -15.47 -3.86
CA LEU A 5 -3.40 -14.59 -4.13
C LEU A 5 -3.87 -13.18 -3.83
N VAL A 6 -3.15 -12.51 -2.93
CA VAL A 6 -3.28 -11.06 -2.80
C VAL A 6 -2.54 -10.45 -3.98
N GLU A 7 -3.15 -9.48 -4.63
CA GLU A 7 -2.54 -8.79 -5.77
C GLU A 7 -2.02 -7.41 -5.34
N TYR A 8 -1.19 -6.81 -6.20
CA TYR A 8 -0.72 -5.45 -6.00
C TYR A 8 -1.89 -4.47 -5.85
N ASP A 9 -2.94 -4.63 -6.66
CA ASP A 9 -4.13 -3.76 -6.65
C ASP A 9 -4.86 -3.77 -5.29
N ASP A 10 -5.02 -4.95 -4.66
CA ASP A 10 -5.59 -5.06 -3.31
C ASP A 10 -4.76 -4.23 -2.30
N VAL A 11 -3.42 -4.32 -2.40
CA VAL A 11 -2.49 -3.60 -1.51
C VAL A 11 -2.47 -2.10 -1.78
N ALA A 12 -2.44 -1.70 -3.04
CA ALA A 12 -2.46 -0.31 -3.47
C ALA A 12 -3.77 0.37 -3.06
N ALA A 13 -4.92 -0.27 -3.26
CA ALA A 13 -6.22 0.27 -2.87
C ALA A 13 -6.35 0.43 -1.34
N ALA A 14 -5.81 -0.51 -0.56
CA ALA A 14 -5.78 -0.41 0.90
C ALA A 14 -4.81 0.67 1.37
N ALA A 15 -3.63 0.75 0.76
CA ALA A 15 -2.61 1.75 1.10
C ALA A 15 -3.07 3.17 0.75
N GLN A 16 -3.67 3.36 -0.43
CA GLN A 16 -4.25 4.63 -0.87
C GLN A 16 -5.37 5.08 0.08
N ARG A 17 -6.30 4.19 0.46
CA ARG A 17 -7.35 4.51 1.45
C ARG A 17 -6.78 5.01 2.77
N LEU A 18 -5.68 4.41 3.24
CA LEU A 18 -5.01 4.85 4.46
C LEU A 18 -4.38 6.23 4.25
N LYS A 19 -3.70 6.46 3.12
CA LYS A 19 -3.11 7.76 2.77
C LYS A 19 -4.15 8.87 2.65
N ASP A 20 -5.26 8.62 1.96
CA ASP A 20 -6.42 9.53 1.84
C ASP A 20 -7.03 9.85 3.22
N ALA A 21 -7.05 8.87 4.13
CA ALA A 21 -7.49 9.07 5.51
C ALA A 21 -6.46 9.82 6.39
N GLY A 22 -5.33 10.28 5.82
CA GLY A 22 -4.23 10.91 6.54
C GLY A 22 -3.46 9.94 7.46
N LYS A 23 -3.63 8.64 7.26
CA LYS A 23 -2.99 7.56 8.04
C LYS A 23 -1.84 6.95 7.26
N ARG A 24 -0.84 6.44 7.99
CA ARG A 24 0.28 5.74 7.36
C ARG A 24 -0.15 4.34 6.90
N PRO A 25 0.02 4.01 5.62
CA PRO A 25 -0.24 2.66 5.12
C PRO A 25 0.83 1.71 5.65
N THR A 26 0.48 0.96 6.70
CA THR A 26 1.36 -0.01 7.36
C THR A 26 0.98 -1.43 6.98
N LEU A 27 1.93 -2.35 7.04
CA LEU A 27 1.71 -3.77 6.76
C LEU A 27 0.51 -4.34 7.53
N ILE A 28 0.35 -3.96 8.79
CA ILE A 28 -0.76 -4.40 9.65
C ILE A 28 -2.08 -3.81 9.16
N ALA A 29 -2.15 -2.49 8.96
CA ALA A 29 -3.39 -1.83 8.54
C ALA A 29 -3.86 -2.26 7.14
N VAL A 30 -2.91 -2.44 6.22
CA VAL A 30 -3.16 -2.96 4.87
C VAL A 30 -3.65 -4.41 4.93
N ARG A 31 -3.01 -5.25 5.75
CA ARG A 31 -3.46 -6.63 5.96
C ARG A 31 -4.83 -6.70 6.60
N ASP A 32 -5.12 -5.83 7.57
CA ASP A 32 -6.40 -5.77 8.26
C ASP A 32 -7.54 -5.38 7.29
N LEU A 33 -7.28 -4.40 6.41
CA LEU A 33 -8.17 -4.01 5.32
C LEU A 33 -8.45 -5.14 4.32
N ILE A 34 -7.41 -5.86 3.92
CA ILE A 34 -7.50 -6.89 2.87
C ILE A 34 -8.02 -8.22 3.44
N GLY A 35 -7.65 -8.58 4.67
CA GLY A 35 -8.06 -9.82 5.36
C GLY A 35 -7.53 -11.11 4.72
N LYS A 36 -6.66 -11.03 3.70
CA LYS A 36 -6.08 -12.16 2.95
C LYS A 36 -4.64 -11.84 2.53
N GLY A 37 -3.88 -12.86 2.16
CA GLY A 37 -2.50 -12.74 1.68
C GLY A 37 -1.44 -12.98 2.75
N SER A 38 -0.24 -13.35 2.29
CA SER A 38 0.92 -13.53 3.16
C SER A 38 1.54 -12.18 3.51
N TYR A 39 2.00 -12.03 4.76
CA TYR A 39 2.73 -10.85 5.20
C TYR A 39 3.92 -10.49 4.31
N THR A 40 4.63 -11.48 3.79
CA THR A 40 5.75 -11.29 2.86
C THR A 40 5.30 -10.68 1.54
N THR A 41 4.22 -11.19 0.94
CA THR A 41 3.65 -10.65 -0.31
C THR A 41 3.12 -9.24 -0.12
N ILE A 42 2.38 -8.99 0.96
CA ILE A 42 1.85 -7.65 1.25
C ILE A 42 3.01 -6.68 1.50
N SER A 43 4.05 -7.09 2.21
CA SER A 43 5.27 -6.29 2.43
C SER A 43 5.93 -5.89 1.11
N THR A 44 6.11 -6.83 0.18
CA THR A 44 6.68 -6.56 -1.14
C THR A 44 5.86 -5.53 -1.91
N PHE A 45 4.54 -5.73 -2.00
CA PHE A 45 3.67 -4.81 -2.74
C PHE A 45 3.51 -3.46 -2.03
N LEU A 46 3.46 -3.44 -0.71
CA LEU A 46 3.36 -2.20 0.06
C LEU A 46 4.64 -1.38 -0.08
N LYS A 47 5.81 -2.02 -0.10
CA LYS A 47 7.07 -1.34 -0.34
C LYS A 47 7.09 -0.74 -1.74
N GLN A 48 6.75 -1.54 -2.77
CA GLN A 48 6.66 -1.06 -4.15
C GLN A 48 5.68 0.12 -4.27
N TRP A 49 4.48 0.00 -3.70
CA TRP A 49 3.51 1.08 -3.68
C TRP A 49 4.04 2.31 -2.95
N SER A 50 4.73 2.13 -1.82
CA SER A 50 5.31 3.25 -1.08
C SER A 50 6.47 3.90 -1.82
N GLU A 51 7.19 3.18 -2.68
CA GLU A 51 8.24 3.74 -3.55
C GLU A 51 7.61 4.51 -4.72
N GLU A 52 6.54 3.99 -5.31
CA GLU A 52 5.79 4.61 -6.42
C GLU A 52 4.93 5.81 -5.98
N HIS A 53 4.50 5.80 -4.71
CA HIS A 53 3.72 6.86 -4.07
C HIS A 53 4.47 7.60 -2.96
N SER A 54 5.79 7.37 -2.82
CA SER A 54 6.72 8.29 -2.15
C SER A 54 6.48 9.62 -2.86
N LEU A 55 5.78 10.58 -2.27
CA LEU A 55 6.38 11.64 -1.47
C LEU A 55 7.52 12.37 -2.18
N ASP A 56 7.68 12.21 -3.50
CA ASP A 56 7.68 13.38 -4.37
C ASP A 56 6.24 13.95 -4.28
N ASP A 57 5.81 14.91 -3.44
CA ASP A 57 6.51 16.10 -2.94
C ASP A 57 7.81 16.36 -3.68
N GLU A 58 7.71 16.40 -5.01
CA GLU A 58 8.47 17.39 -5.73
C GLU A 58 8.31 18.67 -4.90
N PRO A 59 9.41 19.25 -4.39
CA PRO A 59 9.32 20.54 -3.75
C PRO A 59 8.62 21.41 -4.77
N VAL A 60 7.58 22.12 -4.34
CA VAL A 60 7.00 23.19 -5.14
C VAL A 60 8.12 24.15 -5.54
N GLU A 61 8.78 23.90 -6.67
CA GLU A 61 9.50 24.91 -7.43
C GLU A 61 8.42 25.85 -7.96
N GLY A 62 8.28 27.01 -7.32
CA GLY A 62 7.44 28.07 -7.85
C GLY A 62 6.96 29.10 -6.83
N VAL A 63 7.87 29.90 -6.29
CA VAL A 63 8.01 31.36 -6.54
C VAL A 63 8.84 32.06 -5.46
#